data_AF-A0A2D6JST3-F1
#
_entry.id   AF-A0A2D6JST3-F1
#
_cell.length_a   1.000
_cell.length_b   1.000
_cell.length_c   1.000
_cell.angle_alpha   90.00
_cell.angle_beta   90.00
_cell.angle_gamma   90.00
#
_symmetry.space_group_name_H-M   'P 1'
#
loop_
_entity.id
_entity.type
_entity.pdbx_description
1 polymer ?
#
loop_
_entity_poly.entity_id
_entity_poly.type
_entity_poly.pdbx_seq_one_letter_code
_entity_poly.pdbx_strand_id
1 'polypeptide(L)'
;MKPIVVGSPRSGFALLCSVLSHLQVMRPRYLDRRQRLLRIAATGFGHYISKAIDDAFYEAGVGEGLIFNDNFRQLLGGPKWLHDNRADTACVRKYLGVRGLGDFTLIINHPRAILECDDIIHSHIQPVRWLEEPGYKEFTKLASVRNPIGIINSSILSINALTSEYIQRYLPPEEDNHQLREQLALYKFTDLDFFKGIASFYKRFFDEFLPVRDRYIVMRWENLIVDPVGTIVDLAKAIDLPVDEEHAAQIWHRLDHVNLTGAHQHNLRKGGGKVGDWKNWMVNEHLQIIEEFGFAPIIEELGYQGIPELDESSYTPFQQQVSGMLSEGKIFPKYKDRDLFEFAFNKSNLDSEKFTFKRYDEREHTKVERSSFKDEDTVFAVWEKANQAAGELNHFFDTILSFQYESSGNLQGELTALGVAAEPLQANMPKAHESVMDQLLQFLEEEGGKLYKPSTCAVSDPQPRLVRAFCDHNIVSYLGKFYCIPHNTGPVDLASQSVDDLPGAFVTSNYRDAVHQVKVKSGNAADKRREEKLMFRK
;
A
#
# COMPACT_ATOMS: atom_id res chain seq x y z
N MET A 1 8.83 10.22 -14.91
CA MET A 1 7.40 10.63 -14.81
C MET A 1 7.07 10.89 -13.34
N LYS A 2 6.09 11.74 -13.01
CA LYS A 2 5.58 11.92 -11.63
C LYS A 2 4.07 11.60 -11.61
N PRO A 3 3.65 10.33 -11.45
CA PRO A 3 2.24 10.01 -11.51
C PRO A 3 1.52 10.27 -10.19
N ILE A 4 0.28 10.73 -10.32
CA ILE A 4 -0.75 10.67 -9.27
C ILE A 4 -1.84 9.75 -9.77
N VAL A 5 -2.15 8.72 -8.98
CA VAL A 5 -3.21 7.76 -9.28
C VAL A 5 -4.40 7.99 -8.35
N VAL A 6 -5.58 8.22 -8.91
CA VAL A 6 -6.83 8.25 -8.14
C VAL A 6 -7.71 7.10 -8.54
N GLY A 7 -8.25 6.37 -7.57
CA GLY A 7 -9.19 5.31 -7.86
C GLY A 7 -9.82 4.78 -6.60
N SER A 8 -11.15 4.62 -6.61
CA SER A 8 -11.86 4.06 -5.48
C SER A 8 -11.35 2.65 -5.14
N PRO A 9 -11.46 2.18 -3.89
CA PRO A 9 -11.00 0.85 -3.53
C PRO A 9 -11.66 -0.20 -4.44
N ARG A 10 -10.91 -1.23 -4.85
CA ARG A 10 -11.39 -2.34 -5.72
C ARG A 10 -11.70 -1.97 -7.19
N SER A 11 -11.37 -0.75 -7.62
CA SER A 11 -11.50 -0.30 -9.03
C SER A 11 -10.40 -0.80 -9.98
N GLY A 12 -9.48 -1.65 -9.52
CA GLY A 12 -8.25 -1.98 -10.24
C GLY A 12 -7.05 -1.10 -9.87
N PHE A 13 -7.23 -0.17 -8.94
CA PHE A 13 -6.22 0.76 -8.43
C PHE A 13 -4.84 0.15 -8.14
N ALA A 14 -4.77 -0.90 -7.33
CA ALA A 14 -3.49 -1.52 -6.97
C ALA A 14 -2.78 -2.10 -8.21
N LEU A 15 -3.56 -2.63 -9.16
CA LEU A 15 -3.04 -3.20 -10.40
C LEU A 15 -2.51 -2.10 -11.33
N LEU A 16 -3.19 -0.95 -11.43
CA LEU A 16 -2.68 0.24 -12.13
C LEU A 16 -1.37 0.71 -11.52
N CYS A 17 -1.31 0.87 -10.18
CA CYS A 17 -0.07 1.24 -9.51
C CYS A 17 1.06 0.24 -9.79
N SER A 18 0.78 -1.07 -9.81
CA SER A 18 1.78 -2.08 -10.13
C SER A 18 2.27 -2.00 -11.58
N VAL A 19 1.37 -1.83 -12.56
CA VAL A 19 1.75 -1.59 -13.96
C VAL A 19 2.65 -0.36 -14.07
N LEU A 20 2.24 0.76 -13.46
CA LEU A 20 3.04 2.00 -13.48
C LEU A 20 4.40 1.82 -12.80
N SER A 21 4.50 1.01 -11.74
CA SER A 21 5.78 0.78 -11.07
C SER A 21 6.79 0.08 -11.99
N HIS A 22 6.32 -0.81 -12.88
CA HIS A 22 7.16 -1.43 -13.91
C HIS A 22 7.53 -0.42 -15.01
N LEU A 23 6.58 0.40 -15.45
CA LEU A 23 6.80 1.41 -16.50
C LEU A 23 7.76 2.52 -16.06
N GLN A 24 7.71 2.93 -14.79
CA GLN A 24 8.55 4.01 -14.26
C GLN A 24 10.05 3.73 -14.32
N VAL A 25 10.47 2.46 -14.26
CA VAL A 25 11.88 2.08 -14.36
C VAL A 25 12.50 2.55 -15.68
N MET A 26 11.68 2.68 -16.73
CA MET A 26 12.09 3.15 -18.05
C MET A 26 12.33 4.66 -18.11
N ARG A 27 11.79 5.43 -17.17
CA ARG A 27 12.00 6.88 -17.08
C ARG A 27 12.19 7.29 -15.61
N PRO A 28 13.38 6.99 -15.04
CA PRO A 28 13.69 7.25 -13.65
C PRO A 28 13.38 8.70 -13.27
N ARG A 29 12.80 8.88 -12.10
CA ARG A 29 12.49 10.22 -11.59
C ARG A 29 13.76 10.85 -11.05
N TYR A 30 14.10 12.03 -11.58
CA TYR A 30 15.08 12.91 -10.93
C TYR A 30 14.42 13.55 -9.71
N LEU A 31 15.00 13.31 -8.54
CA LEU A 31 14.61 13.95 -7.30
C LEU A 31 15.50 15.18 -7.10
N ASP A 32 14.88 16.32 -6.84
CA ASP A 32 15.60 17.52 -6.44
C ASP A 32 16.21 17.35 -5.02
N ARG A 33 17.10 18.28 -4.63
CA ARG A 33 17.81 18.23 -3.33
C ARG A 33 16.83 18.08 -2.16
N ARG A 34 15.72 18.85 -2.18
CA ARG A 34 14.66 18.79 -1.16
C ARG A 34 14.02 17.41 -1.09
N GLN A 35 13.60 16.86 -2.23
CA GLN A 35 12.97 15.55 -2.33
C GLN A 35 13.91 14.43 -1.87
N ARG A 36 15.22 14.53 -2.14
CA ARG A 36 16.21 13.55 -1.68
C ARG A 36 16.37 13.56 -0.16
N LEU A 37 16.49 14.74 0.45
CA LEU A 37 16.56 14.87 1.92
C LEU A 37 15.31 14.30 2.58
N LEU A 38 14.12 14.70 2.09
CA LEU A 38 12.85 14.19 2.59
C LEU A 38 12.75 12.67 2.43
N ARG A 39 13.19 12.10 1.31
CA ARG A 39 13.15 10.65 1.07
C ARG A 39 14.07 9.89 2.03
N ILE A 40 15.28 10.39 2.30
CA ILE A 40 16.19 9.81 3.30
C ILE A 40 15.51 9.82 4.67
N ALA A 41 15.02 10.98 5.10
CA ALA A 41 14.34 11.15 6.38
C ALA A 41 13.09 10.26 6.52
N ALA A 42 12.19 10.30 5.54
CA ALA A 42 10.94 9.56 5.55
C ALA A 42 11.16 8.04 5.50
N THR A 43 12.21 7.57 4.83
CA THR A 43 12.54 6.13 4.80
C THR A 43 13.15 5.68 6.12
N GLY A 44 14.13 6.42 6.66
CA GLY A 44 14.82 6.00 7.87
C GLY A 44 14.00 6.17 9.15
N PHE A 45 13.17 7.21 9.23
CA PHE A 45 12.20 7.40 10.33
C PHE A 45 10.81 6.85 10.01
N GLY A 46 10.68 6.02 8.97
CA GLY A 46 9.39 5.53 8.47
C GLY A 46 8.54 4.77 9.49
N HIS A 47 9.12 4.25 10.57
CA HIS A 47 8.41 3.52 11.63
C HIS A 47 8.29 4.29 12.95
N TYR A 48 8.73 5.55 13.02
CA TYR A 48 8.78 6.31 14.26
C TYR A 48 7.45 6.35 15.00
N ILE A 49 6.39 6.74 14.28
CA ILE A 49 5.05 6.84 14.84
C ILE A 49 4.47 5.46 15.15
N SER A 50 4.73 4.45 14.30
CA SER A 50 4.27 3.09 14.58
C SER A 50 4.90 2.50 15.84
N LYS A 51 6.18 2.82 16.11
CA LYS A 51 6.84 2.41 17.34
C LYS A 51 6.18 3.05 18.56
N ALA A 52 5.90 4.36 18.52
CA ALA A 52 5.20 5.05 19.60
C ALA A 52 3.81 4.47 19.85
N ILE A 53 3.11 4.07 18.79
CA ILE A 53 1.81 3.36 18.87
C ILE A 53 1.98 1.99 19.54
N ASP A 54 2.95 1.17 19.11
CA ASP A 54 3.22 -0.13 19.73
C ASP A 54 3.53 0.02 21.23
N ASP A 55 4.47 0.90 21.57
CA ASP A 55 4.89 1.17 22.95
C ASP A 55 3.67 1.54 23.80
N ALA A 56 2.76 2.39 23.30
CA ALA A 56 1.54 2.78 24.01
C ALA A 56 0.59 1.60 24.29
N PHE A 57 0.42 0.69 23.34
CA PHE A 57 -0.38 -0.53 23.55
C PHE A 57 0.30 -1.50 24.53
N TYR A 58 1.63 -1.60 24.52
CA TYR A 58 2.38 -2.41 25.48
C TYR A 58 2.32 -1.83 26.89
N GLU A 59 2.45 -0.51 27.03
CA GLU A 59 2.29 0.22 28.30
C GLU A 59 0.88 0.03 28.89
N ALA A 60 -0.15 -0.01 28.03
CA ALA A 60 -1.53 -0.33 28.42
C ALA A 60 -1.78 -1.81 28.73
N GLY A 61 -0.78 -2.69 28.57
CA GLY A 61 -0.88 -4.12 28.87
C GLY A 61 -1.63 -4.94 27.83
N VAL A 62 -1.88 -4.40 26.63
CA VAL A 62 -2.67 -5.04 25.56
C VAL A 62 -1.88 -5.29 24.26
N GLY A 63 -0.57 -4.98 24.26
CA GLY A 63 0.31 -5.10 23.10
C GLY A 63 0.37 -6.49 22.45
N GLU A 64 0.29 -7.57 23.22
CA GLU A 64 0.25 -8.95 22.68
C GLU A 64 -0.97 -9.24 21.78
N GLY A 65 -2.07 -8.51 22.02
CA GLY A 65 -3.30 -8.60 21.24
C GLY A 65 -3.36 -7.61 20.08
N LEU A 66 -2.39 -6.69 19.93
CA LEU A 66 -2.37 -5.66 18.91
C LEU A 66 -2.28 -6.27 17.51
N ILE A 67 -3.16 -5.85 16.62
CA ILE A 67 -3.21 -6.17 15.20
C ILE A 67 -2.98 -4.85 14.45
N PHE A 68 -1.79 -4.72 13.88
CA PHE A 68 -1.35 -3.52 13.20
C PHE A 68 -0.46 -3.91 12.02
N ASN A 69 -1.09 -3.97 10.84
CA ASN A 69 -0.49 -4.60 9.67
C ASN A 69 0.74 -3.83 9.19
N ASP A 70 1.80 -4.56 8.81
CA ASP A 70 3.07 -3.96 8.37
C ASP A 70 2.91 -2.97 7.22
N ASN A 71 1.91 -3.16 6.35
CA ASN A 71 1.62 -2.21 5.26
C ASN A 71 1.17 -0.83 5.76
N PHE A 72 0.73 -0.71 7.02
CA PHE A 72 0.31 0.54 7.65
C PHE A 72 1.34 1.10 8.63
N ARG A 73 2.30 0.30 9.08
CA ARG A 73 3.33 0.73 10.04
C ARG A 73 4.26 1.80 9.46
N GLN A 74 4.56 1.70 8.16
CA GLN A 74 5.32 2.71 7.42
C GLN A 74 4.61 4.06 7.42
N LEU A 75 5.37 5.15 7.42
CA LEU A 75 4.89 6.55 7.44
C LEU A 75 3.75 6.77 6.44
N LEU A 76 4.00 6.50 5.17
CA LEU A 76 3.03 6.64 4.06
C LEU A 76 2.20 5.37 3.80
N GLY A 77 2.27 4.39 4.70
CA GLY A 77 1.49 3.16 4.63
C GLY A 77 0.01 3.38 4.94
N GLY A 78 -0.87 2.99 4.01
CA GLY A 78 -2.32 3.14 4.13
C GLY A 78 -2.93 4.16 3.17
N PRO A 79 -4.27 4.33 3.19
CA PRO A 79 -4.95 5.35 2.39
C PRO A 79 -4.44 6.74 2.73
N LYS A 80 -4.22 7.56 1.71
CA LYS A 80 -3.73 8.92 1.85
C LYS A 80 -4.47 9.90 0.94
N TRP A 81 -4.59 11.14 1.39
CA TRP A 81 -5.31 12.21 0.68
C TRP A 81 -4.82 13.59 1.14
N LEU A 82 -5.36 14.65 0.54
CA LEU A 82 -5.01 16.02 0.89
C LEU A 82 -6.03 16.57 1.90
N HIS A 83 -5.55 17.23 2.94
CA HIS A 83 -6.40 17.66 4.04
C HIS A 83 -7.42 18.73 3.60
N ASP A 84 -8.72 18.52 3.85
CA ASP A 84 -9.82 19.37 3.34
C ASP A 84 -9.57 20.88 3.49
N ASN A 85 -9.08 21.31 4.65
CA ASN A 85 -8.91 22.74 4.97
C ASN A 85 -7.46 23.22 5.06
N ARG A 86 -6.46 22.36 4.79
CA ARG A 86 -5.03 22.69 4.93
C ARG A 86 -4.27 22.26 3.68
N ALA A 87 -4.01 23.21 2.78
CA ALA A 87 -3.47 22.93 1.45
C ALA A 87 -2.06 22.31 1.48
N ASP A 88 -1.28 22.60 2.52
CA ASP A 88 0.06 22.09 2.76
C ASP A 88 0.10 20.79 3.56
N THR A 89 -1.05 20.17 3.84
CA THR A 89 -1.14 18.99 4.71
C THR A 89 -1.66 17.77 3.95
N ALA A 90 -0.98 16.65 4.11
CA ALA A 90 -1.42 15.33 3.71
C ALA A 90 -1.95 14.54 4.91
N CYS A 91 -2.97 13.73 4.68
CA CYS A 91 -3.54 12.81 5.67
C CYS A 91 -3.18 11.38 5.30
N VAL A 92 -2.80 10.57 6.29
CA VAL A 92 -2.56 9.12 6.13
C VAL A 92 -3.38 8.37 7.18
N ARG A 93 -4.19 7.40 6.76
CA ARG A 93 -5.01 6.58 7.66
C ARG A 93 -4.29 5.30 8.07
N LYS A 94 -4.25 5.04 9.38
CA LYS A 94 -3.83 3.81 10.03
C LYS A 94 -5.05 3.06 10.55
N TYR A 95 -4.92 1.75 10.63
CA TYR A 95 -5.93 0.85 11.16
C TYR A 95 -5.30 0.09 12.32
N LEU A 96 -5.91 0.16 13.49
CA LEU A 96 -5.37 -0.36 14.74
C LEU A 96 -6.46 -1.19 15.42
N GLY A 97 -6.20 -2.47 15.66
CA GLY A 97 -7.13 -3.37 16.35
C GLY A 97 -6.46 -4.09 17.50
N VAL A 98 -7.24 -4.52 18.49
CA VAL A 98 -6.76 -5.43 19.55
C VAL A 98 -7.77 -6.55 19.74
N ARG A 99 -7.29 -7.80 19.75
CA ARG A 99 -8.14 -8.98 20.00
C ARG A 99 -8.91 -8.82 21.32
N GLY A 100 -10.22 -8.98 21.27
CA GLY A 100 -11.14 -8.83 22.40
C GLY A 100 -11.61 -7.40 22.67
N LEU A 101 -10.91 -6.37 22.16
CA LEU A 101 -11.20 -4.97 22.46
C LEU A 101 -11.81 -4.18 21.30
N GLY A 102 -11.73 -4.67 20.07
CA GLY A 102 -12.25 -3.99 18.87
C GLY A 102 -11.16 -3.24 18.11
N ASP A 103 -11.53 -2.29 17.25
CA ASP A 103 -10.58 -1.51 16.44
C ASP A 103 -10.95 -0.04 16.32
N PHE A 104 -9.99 0.76 15.84
CA PHE A 104 -10.20 2.14 15.44
C PHE A 104 -9.31 2.55 14.26
N THR A 105 -9.75 3.60 13.56
CA THR A 105 -8.96 4.27 12.52
C THR A 105 -8.35 5.56 13.04
N LEU A 106 -7.04 5.71 12.82
CA LEU A 106 -6.26 6.88 13.21
C LEU A 106 -5.78 7.59 11.94
N ILE A 107 -6.16 8.84 11.76
CA ILE A 107 -5.63 9.72 10.72
C ILE A 107 -4.42 10.45 11.31
N ILE A 108 -3.33 10.49 10.56
CA ILE A 108 -2.10 11.21 10.90
C ILE A 108 -1.84 12.24 9.80
N ASN A 109 -1.57 13.47 10.20
CA ASN A 109 -1.30 14.61 9.34
C ASN A 109 0.21 14.84 9.19
N HIS A 110 0.66 15.07 7.97
CA HIS A 110 2.04 15.35 7.62
C HIS A 110 2.12 16.52 6.64
N PRO A 111 3.28 17.19 6.50
CA PRO A 111 3.51 18.09 5.38
C PRO A 111 3.24 17.39 4.05
N ARG A 112 2.49 18.03 3.16
CA ARG A 112 2.06 17.50 1.85
C ARG A 112 3.23 16.98 1.04
N ALA A 113 4.38 17.65 1.13
CA ALA A 113 5.60 17.29 0.43
C ALA A 113 6.10 15.87 0.73
N ILE A 114 5.73 15.28 1.88
CA ILE A 114 6.10 13.89 2.21
C ILE A 114 5.48 12.90 1.22
N LEU A 115 4.32 13.19 0.64
CA LEU A 115 3.74 12.33 -0.41
C LEU A 115 4.67 12.20 -1.62
N GLU A 116 5.53 13.18 -1.89
CA GLU A 116 6.49 13.14 -2.99
C GLU A 116 7.58 12.08 -2.81
N CYS A 117 7.72 11.51 -1.61
CA CYS A 117 8.61 10.38 -1.31
C CYS A 117 8.11 9.05 -1.89
N ASP A 118 6.82 8.93 -2.20
CA ASP A 118 6.31 7.79 -2.95
C ASP A 118 6.71 7.87 -4.42
N ASP A 119 7.09 6.73 -4.99
CA ASP A 119 7.34 6.62 -6.43
C ASP A 119 6.04 6.85 -7.23
N ILE A 120 4.90 6.47 -6.66
CA ILE A 120 3.55 6.74 -7.18
C ILE A 120 2.70 7.35 -6.06
N ILE A 121 2.42 8.64 -6.16
CA ILE A 121 1.43 9.28 -5.29
C ILE A 121 0.07 8.71 -5.65
N HIS A 122 -0.73 8.35 -4.64
CA HIS A 122 -1.98 7.68 -4.93
C HIS A 122 -3.04 7.93 -3.86
N SER A 123 -4.31 7.94 -4.26
CA SER A 123 -5.43 8.20 -3.36
C SER A 123 -6.71 7.47 -3.79
N HIS A 124 -7.58 7.25 -2.82
CA HIS A 124 -8.90 6.64 -3.03
C HIS A 124 -10.05 7.64 -3.10
N ILE A 125 -9.78 8.92 -2.84
CA ILE A 125 -10.77 9.98 -2.70
C ILE A 125 -10.25 11.29 -3.28
N GLN A 126 -11.13 12.30 -3.33
CA GLN A 126 -10.84 13.67 -3.74
C GLN A 126 -10.28 13.83 -5.18
N PRO A 127 -10.78 13.12 -6.21
CA PRO A 127 -10.32 13.29 -7.60
C PRO A 127 -10.29 14.74 -8.09
N VAL A 128 -11.19 15.62 -7.65
CA VAL A 128 -11.14 17.03 -8.08
C VAL A 128 -9.93 17.73 -7.48
N ARG A 129 -9.72 17.55 -6.18
CA ARG A 129 -8.66 18.22 -5.44
C ARG A 129 -7.26 17.91 -5.97
N TRP A 130 -7.00 16.66 -6.36
CA TRP A 130 -5.71 16.26 -6.94
C TRP A 130 -5.39 16.96 -8.26
N LEU A 131 -6.40 17.42 -8.99
CA LEU A 131 -6.22 18.18 -10.23
C LEU A 131 -5.97 19.66 -9.96
N GLU A 132 -6.48 20.18 -8.85
CA GLU A 132 -6.46 21.61 -8.52
C GLU A 132 -5.28 22.00 -7.63
N GLU A 133 -4.71 21.04 -6.89
CA GLU A 133 -3.58 21.27 -5.99
C GLU A 133 -2.36 21.84 -6.75
N PRO A 134 -1.97 23.11 -6.51
CA PRO A 134 -0.94 23.80 -7.30
C PRO A 134 0.40 23.07 -7.30
N GLY A 135 0.79 22.48 -6.16
CA GLY A 135 2.06 21.76 -6.05
C GLY A 135 2.13 20.47 -6.87
N TYR A 136 1.02 20.03 -7.47
CA TYR A 136 0.95 18.84 -8.31
C TYR A 136 0.51 19.12 -9.75
N LYS A 137 0.55 20.37 -10.21
CA LYS A 137 0.14 20.74 -11.58
C LYS A 137 0.89 19.95 -12.66
N GLU A 138 2.18 19.75 -12.48
CA GLU A 138 3.08 19.07 -13.45
C GLU A 138 3.05 17.53 -13.34
N PHE A 139 2.19 16.97 -12.48
CA PHE A 139 2.11 15.52 -12.30
C PHE A 139 1.15 14.91 -13.32
N THR A 140 1.52 13.74 -13.85
CA THR A 140 0.65 12.95 -14.72
C THR A 140 -0.51 12.40 -13.90
N LYS A 141 -1.74 12.69 -14.34
CA LYS A 141 -2.97 12.32 -13.63
C LYS A 141 -3.52 11.04 -14.22
N LEU A 142 -3.56 9.98 -13.44
CA LEU A 142 -4.09 8.68 -13.86
C LEU A 142 -5.23 8.25 -12.95
N ALA A 143 -6.16 7.48 -13.51
CA ALA A 143 -7.23 6.91 -12.73
C ALA A 143 -7.53 5.48 -13.13
N SER A 144 -8.03 4.69 -12.17
CA SER A 144 -8.57 3.36 -12.43
C SER A 144 -10.09 3.36 -12.25
N VAL A 145 -10.79 2.79 -13.22
CA VAL A 145 -12.25 2.57 -13.15
C VAL A 145 -12.58 1.11 -13.39
N ARG A 146 -13.72 0.68 -12.85
CA ARG A 146 -14.27 -0.66 -13.00
C ARG A 146 -15.78 -0.56 -12.97
N ASN A 147 -16.49 -1.55 -13.50
CA ASN A 147 -17.94 -1.63 -13.41
C ASN A 147 -18.40 -1.42 -11.94
N PRO A 148 -19.24 -0.41 -11.64
CA PRO A 148 -19.68 -0.11 -10.29
C PRO A 148 -20.29 -1.28 -9.51
N ILE A 149 -21.11 -2.11 -10.18
CA ILE A 149 -21.70 -3.33 -9.59
C ILE A 149 -20.58 -4.30 -9.17
N GLY A 150 -19.59 -4.50 -10.06
CA GLY A 150 -18.41 -5.31 -9.79
C GLY A 150 -17.56 -4.79 -8.62
N ILE A 151 -17.42 -3.47 -8.48
CA ILE A 151 -16.71 -2.84 -7.37
C ILE A 151 -17.43 -3.08 -6.03
N ILE A 152 -18.74 -2.85 -5.99
CA ILE A 152 -19.56 -3.05 -4.77
C ILE A 152 -19.49 -4.53 -4.37
N ASN A 153 -19.73 -5.46 -5.31
CA ASN A 153 -19.61 -6.90 -5.06
C ASN A 153 -18.23 -7.27 -4.49
N SER A 154 -17.17 -6.80 -5.14
CA SER A 154 -15.79 -7.06 -4.72
C SER A 154 -15.48 -6.48 -3.34
N SER A 155 -16.18 -5.41 -2.95
CA SER A 155 -16.08 -4.77 -1.64
C SER A 155 -16.83 -5.53 -0.58
N ILE A 156 -18.01 -6.09 -0.85
CA ILE A 156 -18.72 -6.95 0.09
C ILE A 156 -17.85 -8.18 0.45
N LEU A 157 -17.30 -8.84 -0.57
CA LEU A 157 -16.45 -10.03 -0.47
C LEU A 157 -15.01 -9.76 -0.01
N SER A 158 -14.60 -8.50 0.19
CA SER A 158 -13.22 -8.19 0.58
C SER A 158 -12.94 -8.52 2.05
N ILE A 159 -11.72 -9.00 2.30
CA ILE A 159 -11.09 -9.11 3.62
C ILE A 159 -10.10 -7.94 3.67
N ASN A 160 -10.19 -7.08 4.69
CA ASN A 160 -9.25 -5.96 4.84
C ASN A 160 -7.94 -6.43 5.49
N ALA A 161 -6.96 -5.55 5.59
CA ALA A 161 -5.64 -5.91 6.09
C ALA A 161 -5.62 -6.27 7.60
N LEU A 162 -6.47 -5.68 8.44
CA LEU A 162 -6.59 -6.08 9.86
C LEU A 162 -7.17 -7.48 10.00
N THR A 163 -8.28 -7.75 9.31
CA THR A 163 -8.86 -9.08 9.24
C THR A 163 -7.85 -10.09 8.68
N SER A 164 -7.08 -9.69 7.66
CA SER A 164 -6.04 -10.54 7.06
C SER A 164 -4.96 -10.91 8.07
N GLU A 165 -4.47 -9.96 8.86
CA GLU A 165 -3.46 -10.22 9.89
C GLU A 165 -4.04 -11.06 11.04
N TYR A 166 -5.29 -10.80 11.44
CA TYR A 166 -5.96 -11.63 12.42
C TYR A 166 -6.02 -13.10 11.98
N ILE A 167 -6.42 -13.35 10.73
CA ILE A 167 -6.47 -14.70 10.16
C ILE A 167 -5.08 -15.34 10.21
N GLN A 168 -4.04 -14.64 9.74
CA GLN A 168 -2.66 -15.15 9.73
C GLN A 168 -2.14 -15.53 11.12
N ARG A 169 -2.58 -14.84 12.18
CA ARG A 169 -2.05 -14.99 13.53
C ARG A 169 -2.84 -15.95 14.42
N TYR A 170 -4.16 -16.00 14.25
CA TYR A 170 -5.04 -16.63 15.23
C TYR A 170 -5.92 -17.75 14.67
N LEU A 171 -6.10 -17.82 13.35
CA LEU A 171 -6.87 -18.90 12.74
C LEU A 171 -5.94 -20.06 12.33
N PRO A 172 -6.34 -21.31 12.58
CA PRO A 172 -5.67 -22.46 12.03
C PRO A 172 -5.68 -22.43 10.48
N PRO A 173 -4.63 -22.90 9.79
CA PRO A 173 -4.56 -22.89 8.32
C PRO A 173 -5.73 -23.58 7.62
N GLU A 174 -6.35 -24.58 8.24
CA GLU A 174 -7.53 -25.28 7.73
C GLU A 174 -8.80 -24.41 7.72
N GLU A 175 -8.89 -23.41 8.60
CA GLU A 175 -9.99 -22.43 8.65
C GLU A 175 -9.75 -21.23 7.71
N ASP A 176 -8.51 -20.98 7.29
CA ASP A 176 -8.17 -20.00 6.24
C ASP A 176 -8.49 -20.55 4.84
N ASN A 177 -9.77 -20.53 4.50
CA ASN A 177 -10.28 -21.07 3.26
C ASN A 177 -11.36 -20.18 2.64
N HIS A 178 -11.87 -20.58 1.46
CA HIS A 178 -12.87 -19.79 0.74
C HIS A 178 -14.18 -19.63 1.52
N GLN A 179 -14.58 -20.66 2.27
CA GLN A 179 -15.83 -20.69 3.03
C GLN A 179 -15.85 -19.61 4.11
N LEU A 180 -14.72 -19.34 4.77
CA LEU A 180 -14.61 -18.24 5.74
C LEU A 180 -15.02 -16.90 5.11
N ARG A 181 -14.52 -16.62 3.90
CA ARG A 181 -14.85 -15.38 3.18
C ARG A 181 -16.33 -15.33 2.80
N GLU A 182 -16.90 -16.44 2.33
CA GLU A 182 -18.31 -16.54 1.99
C GLU A 182 -19.20 -16.27 3.21
N GLN A 183 -18.88 -16.86 4.36
CA GLN A 183 -19.64 -16.67 5.61
C GLN A 183 -19.59 -15.21 6.09
N LEU A 184 -18.42 -14.56 6.01
CA LEU A 184 -18.31 -13.13 6.30
C LEU A 184 -19.06 -12.26 5.28
N ALA A 185 -19.19 -12.72 4.03
CA ALA A 185 -19.92 -12.02 2.98
C ALA A 185 -21.45 -12.21 3.11
N LEU A 186 -21.93 -13.39 3.53
CA LEU A 186 -23.36 -13.67 3.73
C LEU A 186 -24.01 -12.64 4.65
N TYR A 187 -23.37 -12.31 5.78
CA TYR A 187 -23.83 -11.22 6.65
C TYR A 187 -23.98 -9.91 5.87
N LYS A 188 -22.95 -9.53 5.11
CA LYS A 188 -22.88 -8.23 4.41
C LYS A 188 -23.84 -8.12 3.21
N PHE A 189 -24.22 -9.25 2.60
CA PHE A 189 -25.25 -9.31 1.58
C PHE A 189 -26.67 -9.34 2.16
N THR A 190 -26.85 -9.84 3.37
CA THR A 190 -28.20 -9.92 3.99
C THR A 190 -28.52 -8.71 4.89
N ASP A 191 -27.50 -7.97 5.33
CA ASP A 191 -27.63 -6.67 5.99
C ASP A 191 -27.69 -5.55 4.93
N LEU A 192 -28.90 -5.19 4.51
CA LEU A 192 -29.09 -4.16 3.47
C LEU A 192 -28.63 -2.77 3.89
N ASP A 193 -28.55 -2.45 5.19
CA ASP A 193 -27.98 -1.17 5.64
C ASP A 193 -26.46 -1.15 5.44
N PHE A 194 -25.78 -2.27 5.68
CA PHE A 194 -24.37 -2.44 5.33
C PHE A 194 -24.16 -2.28 3.82
N PHE A 195 -24.98 -2.97 3.01
CA PHE A 195 -24.90 -2.90 1.55
C PHE A 195 -25.10 -1.46 1.04
N LYS A 196 -26.14 -0.76 1.52
CA LYS A 196 -26.42 0.65 1.21
C LYS A 196 -25.27 1.56 1.64
N GLY A 197 -24.63 1.29 2.78
CA GLY A 197 -23.46 2.04 3.22
C GLY A 197 -22.26 1.92 2.27
N ILE A 198 -22.05 0.73 1.68
CA ILE A 198 -21.03 0.54 0.63
C ILE A 198 -21.43 1.28 -0.66
N ALA A 199 -22.69 1.16 -1.09
CA ALA A 199 -23.20 1.84 -2.29
C ALA A 199 -23.06 3.37 -2.17
N SER A 200 -23.46 3.95 -1.02
CA SER A 200 -23.31 5.38 -0.71
C SER A 200 -21.87 5.88 -0.90
N PHE A 201 -20.90 5.15 -0.34
CA PHE A 201 -19.49 5.51 -0.47
C PHE A 201 -19.04 5.60 -1.94
N TYR A 202 -19.38 4.59 -2.75
CA TYR A 202 -18.99 4.59 -4.16
C TYR A 202 -19.75 5.63 -4.98
N LYS A 203 -21.02 5.91 -4.66
CA LYS A 203 -21.80 6.96 -5.32
C LYS A 203 -21.11 8.31 -5.15
N ARG A 204 -20.72 8.67 -3.93
CA ARG A 204 -19.96 9.91 -3.64
C ARG A 204 -18.67 10.01 -4.45
N PHE A 205 -17.91 8.92 -4.55
CA PHE A 205 -16.68 8.91 -5.36
C PHE A 205 -16.96 9.18 -6.84
N PHE A 206 -17.95 8.49 -7.43
CA PHE A 206 -18.25 8.64 -8.86
C PHE A 206 -18.86 10.01 -9.19
N ASP A 207 -19.68 10.55 -8.30
CA ASP A 207 -20.23 11.91 -8.44
C ASP A 207 -19.13 12.97 -8.48
N GLU A 208 -18.05 12.77 -7.73
CA GLU A 208 -16.89 13.65 -7.76
C GLU A 208 -15.99 13.37 -8.98
N PHE A 209 -15.79 12.11 -9.34
CA PHE A 209 -14.84 11.69 -10.36
C PHE A 209 -15.33 11.95 -11.80
N LEU A 210 -16.56 11.57 -12.12
CA LEU A 210 -17.07 11.61 -13.49
C LEU A 210 -16.98 13.00 -14.14
N PRO A 211 -17.37 14.11 -13.46
CA PRO A 211 -17.27 15.45 -14.05
C PRO A 211 -15.85 15.88 -14.45
N VAL A 212 -14.82 15.25 -13.87
CA VAL A 212 -13.41 15.57 -14.14
C VAL A 212 -12.63 14.44 -14.79
N ARG A 213 -13.29 13.34 -15.15
CA ARG A 213 -12.65 12.11 -15.68
C ARG A 213 -11.75 12.38 -16.88
N ASP A 214 -12.17 13.25 -17.79
CA ASP A 214 -11.43 13.51 -19.04
C ASP A 214 -10.12 14.27 -18.81
N ARG A 215 -9.86 14.72 -17.57
CA ARG A 215 -8.57 15.30 -17.13
C ARG A 215 -7.61 14.22 -16.59
N TYR A 216 -8.01 12.96 -16.61
CA TYR A 216 -7.22 11.80 -16.18
C TYR A 216 -6.95 10.86 -17.37
N ILE A 217 -5.79 10.21 -17.35
CA ILE A 217 -5.53 9.01 -18.14
C ILE A 217 -6.21 7.84 -17.44
N VAL A 218 -7.29 7.33 -18.02
CA VAL A 218 -8.14 6.33 -17.37
C VAL A 218 -7.81 4.92 -17.85
N MET A 219 -7.51 4.04 -16.91
CA MET A 219 -7.42 2.60 -17.12
C MET A 219 -8.72 1.92 -16.66
N ARG A 220 -9.40 1.25 -17.58
CA ARG A 220 -10.52 0.35 -17.24
C ARG A 220 -9.96 -0.99 -16.79
N TRP A 221 -10.35 -1.44 -15.59
CA TRP A 221 -9.93 -2.73 -15.06
C TRP A 221 -10.33 -3.89 -15.97
N GLU A 222 -11.53 -3.88 -16.54
CA GLU A 222 -12.00 -4.94 -17.44
C GLU A 222 -11.11 -5.07 -18.68
N ASN A 223 -10.66 -3.96 -19.26
CA ASN A 223 -9.75 -3.98 -20.41
C ASN A 223 -8.42 -4.64 -20.02
N LEU A 224 -7.85 -4.27 -18.87
CA LEU A 224 -6.60 -4.86 -18.40
C LEU A 224 -6.72 -6.37 -18.14
N ILE A 225 -7.90 -6.86 -17.73
CA ILE A 225 -8.11 -8.29 -17.54
C ILE A 225 -8.33 -9.04 -18.86
N VAL A 226 -9.05 -8.45 -19.81
CA VAL A 226 -9.44 -9.11 -21.07
C VAL A 226 -8.35 -9.02 -22.14
N ASP A 227 -7.70 -7.86 -22.23
CA ASP A 227 -6.58 -7.58 -23.14
C ASP A 227 -5.46 -6.86 -22.37
N PRO A 228 -4.70 -7.59 -21.55
CA PRO A 228 -3.68 -6.99 -20.70
C PRO A 228 -2.55 -6.34 -21.50
N VAL A 229 -2.11 -6.98 -22.59
CA VAL A 229 -0.98 -6.51 -23.40
C VAL A 229 -1.36 -5.21 -24.10
N GLY A 230 -2.48 -5.18 -24.82
CA GLY A 230 -2.96 -3.97 -25.50
C GLY A 230 -3.20 -2.83 -24.51
N THR A 231 -3.84 -3.12 -23.37
CA THR A 231 -4.09 -2.11 -22.34
C THR A 231 -2.80 -1.51 -21.75
N ILE A 232 -1.76 -2.32 -21.52
CA ILE A 232 -0.47 -1.82 -21.00
C ILE A 232 0.25 -0.98 -22.06
N VAL A 233 0.22 -1.39 -23.34
CA VAL A 233 0.79 -0.61 -24.45
C VAL A 233 0.08 0.75 -24.59
N ASP A 234 -1.25 0.77 -24.56
CA ASP A 234 -2.04 2.00 -24.64
C ASP A 234 -1.78 2.92 -23.45
N LEU A 235 -1.68 2.36 -22.24
CA LEU A 235 -1.34 3.13 -21.05
C LEU A 235 0.06 3.73 -21.15
N ALA A 236 1.06 2.95 -21.59
CA ALA A 236 2.43 3.41 -21.78
C ALA A 236 2.51 4.52 -22.83
N LYS A 237 1.78 4.38 -23.94
CA LYS A 237 1.66 5.41 -24.97
C LYS A 237 1.03 6.69 -24.43
N ALA A 238 -0.01 6.59 -23.61
CA ALA A 238 -0.67 7.76 -23.00
C ALA A 238 0.24 8.55 -22.05
N ILE A 239 1.32 7.94 -21.55
CA ILE A 239 2.34 8.57 -20.70
C ILE A 239 3.70 8.77 -21.41
N ASP A 240 3.70 8.72 -22.74
CA ASP A 240 4.87 8.91 -23.61
C ASP A 240 6.04 7.97 -23.30
N LEU A 241 5.76 6.68 -23.10
CA LEU A 241 6.76 5.63 -22.92
C LEU A 241 6.76 4.64 -24.09
N PRO A 242 7.93 4.32 -24.69
CA PRO A 242 8.04 3.38 -25.78
C PRO A 242 8.04 1.94 -25.23
N VAL A 243 6.84 1.34 -25.15
CA VAL A 243 6.65 -0.05 -24.72
C VAL A 243 6.03 -0.83 -25.85
N ASP A 244 6.69 -1.91 -26.25
CA ASP A 244 6.16 -2.87 -27.22
C ASP A 244 5.34 -3.98 -26.54
N GLU A 245 4.68 -4.80 -27.36
CA GLU A 245 3.84 -5.90 -26.89
C GLU A 245 4.62 -6.95 -26.09
N GLU A 246 5.89 -7.20 -26.45
CA GLU A 246 6.73 -8.17 -25.74
C GLU A 246 7.00 -7.71 -24.31
N HIS A 247 7.42 -6.46 -24.14
CA HIS A 247 7.65 -5.88 -22.82
C HIS A 247 6.34 -5.82 -22.01
N ALA A 248 5.23 -5.39 -22.62
CA ALA A 248 3.93 -5.37 -21.97
C ALA A 248 3.49 -6.77 -21.50
N ALA A 249 3.71 -7.81 -22.29
CA ALA A 249 3.45 -9.20 -21.91
C ALA A 249 4.32 -9.64 -20.72
N GLN A 250 5.59 -9.23 -20.67
CA GLN A 250 6.47 -9.51 -19.53
C GLN A 250 6.02 -8.81 -18.24
N ILE A 251 5.50 -7.57 -18.35
CA ILE A 251 4.89 -6.87 -17.21
C ILE A 251 3.67 -7.66 -16.73
N TRP A 252 2.74 -7.98 -17.63
CA TRP A 252 1.52 -8.70 -17.26
C TRP A 252 1.80 -10.05 -16.61
N HIS A 253 2.73 -10.84 -17.16
CA HIS A 253 3.12 -12.14 -16.60
C HIS A 253 3.53 -12.06 -15.13
N ARG A 254 4.10 -10.93 -14.67
CA ARG A 254 4.48 -10.73 -13.26
C ARG A 254 3.32 -10.32 -12.36
N LEU A 255 2.24 -9.79 -12.94
CA LEU A 255 1.11 -9.19 -12.23
C LEU A 255 -0.16 -10.07 -12.29
N ASP A 256 -0.22 -11.01 -13.22
CA ASP A 256 -1.38 -11.84 -13.50
C ASP A 256 -1.77 -12.70 -12.29
N HIS A 257 -2.92 -12.41 -11.69
CA HIS A 257 -3.49 -13.15 -10.56
C HIS A 257 -2.52 -13.42 -9.40
N VAL A 258 -1.57 -12.51 -9.13
CA VAL A 258 -0.71 -12.56 -7.94
C VAL A 258 -1.20 -11.61 -6.86
N ASN A 259 -0.83 -11.88 -5.61
CA ASN A 259 -1.11 -10.96 -4.53
C ASN A 259 -0.13 -9.79 -4.54
N LEU A 260 -0.64 -8.59 -4.83
CA LEU A 260 0.15 -7.36 -4.95
C LEU A 260 0.35 -6.59 -3.63
N THR A 261 -0.21 -7.06 -2.51
CA THR A 261 -0.33 -6.25 -1.28
C THR A 261 0.52 -6.70 -0.10
N GLY A 262 1.74 -7.18 -0.34
CA GLY A 262 2.75 -7.39 0.72
C GLY A 262 2.22 -8.20 1.92
N ALA A 263 2.21 -7.61 3.11
CA ALA A 263 1.78 -8.26 4.35
C ALA A 263 0.27 -8.62 4.38
N HIS A 264 -0.55 -8.01 3.52
CA HIS A 264 -1.95 -8.36 3.37
C HIS A 264 -2.10 -9.58 2.44
N GLN A 265 -2.02 -10.78 3.01
CA GLN A 265 -2.06 -12.05 2.26
C GLN A 265 -3.44 -12.38 1.67
N HIS A 266 -4.53 -11.87 2.24
CA HIS A 266 -5.90 -12.17 1.84
C HIS A 266 -6.54 -11.17 0.86
N ASN A 267 -5.76 -10.27 0.24
CA ASN A 267 -6.35 -9.28 -0.67
C ASN A 267 -6.83 -9.92 -1.99
N LEU A 268 -6.03 -10.85 -2.53
CA LEU A 268 -6.38 -11.66 -3.68
C LEU A 268 -7.33 -12.79 -3.26
N ARG A 269 -8.49 -12.86 -3.90
CA ARG A 269 -9.43 -13.98 -3.72
C ARG A 269 -9.09 -15.06 -4.74
N LYS A 270 -8.78 -16.27 -4.29
CA LYS A 270 -8.59 -17.44 -5.16
C LYS A 270 -9.81 -17.61 -6.07
N GLY A 271 -9.60 -17.77 -7.38
CA GLY A 271 -10.66 -17.86 -8.37
C GLY A 271 -11.43 -16.55 -8.65
N GLY A 272 -11.05 -15.44 -8.00
CA GLY A 272 -11.50 -14.08 -8.33
C GLY A 272 -10.76 -13.48 -9.52
N GLY A 273 -10.85 -12.16 -9.69
CA GLY A 273 -10.19 -11.47 -10.81
C GLY A 273 -10.96 -11.55 -12.14
N LYS A 274 -12.21 -12.03 -12.13
CA LYS A 274 -13.01 -12.27 -13.33
C LYS A 274 -13.98 -11.12 -13.62
N VAL A 275 -14.07 -10.74 -14.89
CA VAL A 275 -15.07 -9.78 -15.37
C VAL A 275 -16.47 -10.38 -15.22
N GLY A 276 -17.42 -9.58 -14.73
CA GLY A 276 -18.81 -10.02 -14.56
C GLY A 276 -19.08 -10.96 -13.38
N ASP A 277 -18.09 -11.24 -12.52
CA ASP A 277 -18.23 -12.18 -11.42
C ASP A 277 -19.37 -11.86 -10.44
N TRP A 278 -19.76 -10.58 -10.33
CA TRP A 278 -20.90 -10.14 -9.50
C TRP A 278 -22.21 -10.85 -9.82
N LYS A 279 -22.39 -11.36 -11.04
CA LYS A 279 -23.57 -12.14 -11.46
C LYS A 279 -23.74 -13.46 -10.71
N ASN A 280 -22.69 -13.95 -10.04
CA ASN A 280 -22.72 -15.18 -9.25
C ASN A 280 -22.96 -14.94 -7.75
N TRP A 281 -23.09 -13.68 -7.33
CA TRP A 281 -23.11 -13.31 -5.90
C TRP A 281 -24.27 -12.39 -5.53
N MET A 282 -24.55 -11.40 -6.37
CA MET A 282 -25.63 -10.43 -6.14
C MET A 282 -27.00 -10.99 -6.54
N VAL A 283 -28.05 -10.43 -5.97
CA VAL A 283 -29.46 -10.77 -6.26
C VAL A 283 -30.19 -9.51 -6.69
N ASN A 284 -31.38 -9.61 -7.28
CA ASN A 284 -32.13 -8.49 -7.84
C ASN A 284 -32.38 -7.36 -6.83
N GLU A 285 -32.58 -7.67 -5.55
CA GLU A 285 -32.75 -6.69 -4.47
C GLU A 285 -31.52 -5.79 -4.31
N HIS A 286 -30.31 -6.34 -4.51
CA HIS A 286 -29.08 -5.57 -4.50
C HIS A 286 -28.97 -4.64 -5.71
N LEU A 287 -29.37 -5.13 -6.88
CA LEU A 287 -29.31 -4.38 -8.13
C LEU A 287 -30.32 -3.24 -8.13
N GLN A 288 -31.50 -3.47 -7.56
CA GLN A 288 -32.50 -2.44 -7.30
C GLN A 288 -31.94 -1.35 -6.37
N ILE A 289 -31.26 -1.71 -5.27
CA ILE A 289 -30.60 -0.71 -4.42
C ILE A 289 -29.56 0.10 -5.21
N ILE A 290 -28.74 -0.56 -6.03
CA ILE A 290 -27.75 0.14 -6.87
C ILE A 290 -28.46 1.10 -7.84
N GLU A 291 -29.57 0.70 -8.43
CA GLU A 291 -30.38 1.56 -9.31
C GLU A 291 -30.98 2.76 -8.55
N GLU A 292 -31.59 2.53 -7.38
CA GLU A 292 -32.17 3.56 -6.51
C GLU A 292 -31.14 4.60 -6.04
N PHE A 293 -29.88 4.19 -5.85
CA PHE A 293 -28.77 5.09 -5.55
C PHE A 293 -28.31 5.92 -6.76
N GLY A 294 -28.88 5.71 -7.95
CA GLY A 294 -28.58 6.49 -9.15
C GLY A 294 -27.32 6.05 -9.89
N PHE A 295 -26.97 4.76 -9.84
CA PHE A 295 -25.80 4.23 -10.57
C PHE A 295 -26.05 3.99 -12.06
N ALA A 296 -27.30 3.92 -12.53
CA ALA A 296 -27.61 3.71 -13.95
C ALA A 296 -26.87 4.71 -14.89
N PRO A 297 -26.96 6.04 -14.70
CA PRO A 297 -26.21 6.99 -15.54
C PRO A 297 -24.69 6.85 -15.39
N ILE A 298 -24.18 6.52 -14.20
CA ILE A 298 -22.75 6.30 -13.93
C ILE A 298 -22.22 5.11 -14.74
N ILE A 299 -22.99 4.02 -14.77
CA ILE A 299 -22.64 2.79 -15.49
C ILE A 299 -22.59 3.04 -17.00
N GLU A 300 -23.59 3.76 -17.52
CA GLU A 300 -23.65 4.15 -18.93
C GLU A 300 -22.50 5.07 -19.32
N GLU A 301 -22.22 6.11 -18.52
CA GLU A 301 -21.15 7.08 -18.78
C GLU A 301 -19.76 6.43 -18.79
N LEU A 302 -19.56 5.38 -17.99
CA LEU A 302 -18.33 4.57 -17.99
C LEU A 302 -18.27 3.53 -19.13
N GLY A 303 -19.29 3.49 -19.99
CA GLY A 303 -19.36 2.60 -21.15
C GLY A 303 -19.61 1.14 -20.79
N TYR A 304 -20.42 0.88 -19.76
CA TYR A 304 -20.92 -0.46 -19.43
C TYR A 304 -22.38 -0.60 -19.84
N GLN A 305 -22.83 -1.85 -20.02
CA GLN A 305 -24.26 -2.13 -20.13
C GLN A 305 -24.96 -1.75 -18.83
N GLY A 306 -26.17 -1.20 -18.93
CA GLY A 306 -27.01 -0.80 -17.79
C GLY A 306 -27.23 -1.92 -16.77
N ILE A 307 -27.92 -1.61 -15.68
CA ILE A 307 -28.18 -2.57 -14.59
C ILE A 307 -29.16 -3.63 -15.11
N PRO A 308 -28.76 -4.90 -15.28
CA PRO A 308 -29.67 -5.91 -15.78
C PRO A 308 -30.47 -6.52 -14.63
N GLU A 309 -31.64 -7.06 -14.95
CA GLU A 309 -32.33 -8.02 -14.08
C GLU A 309 -31.67 -9.40 -14.23
N LEU A 310 -31.44 -10.10 -13.12
CA LEU A 310 -30.92 -11.45 -13.10
C LEU A 310 -32.09 -12.46 -13.13
N ASP A 311 -31.93 -13.53 -13.92
CA ASP A 311 -32.86 -14.65 -13.93
C ASP A 311 -32.74 -15.44 -12.61
N GLU A 312 -33.73 -15.32 -11.74
CA GLU A 312 -33.76 -15.96 -10.42
C GLU A 312 -33.73 -17.50 -10.51
N SER A 313 -34.22 -18.07 -11.61
CA SER A 313 -34.15 -19.51 -11.85
C SER A 313 -32.72 -20.02 -12.06
N SER A 314 -31.80 -19.11 -12.39
CA SER A 314 -30.37 -19.36 -12.60
C SER A 314 -29.49 -18.99 -11.39
N TYR A 315 -30.09 -18.55 -10.28
CA TYR A 315 -29.34 -18.21 -9.07
C TYR A 315 -28.47 -19.38 -8.58
N THR A 316 -27.22 -19.07 -8.25
CA THR A 316 -26.31 -19.99 -7.57
C THR A 316 -26.83 -20.35 -6.18
N PRO A 317 -26.34 -21.43 -5.55
CA PRO A 317 -26.72 -21.78 -4.17
C PRO A 317 -26.50 -20.64 -3.17
N PHE A 318 -25.46 -19.84 -3.35
CA PHE A 318 -25.20 -18.65 -2.53
C PHE A 318 -26.30 -17.59 -2.71
N GLN A 319 -26.66 -17.28 -3.95
CA GLN A 319 -27.71 -16.30 -4.27
C GLN A 319 -29.08 -16.76 -3.78
N GLN A 320 -29.41 -18.05 -3.92
CA GLN A 320 -30.65 -18.63 -3.38
C GLN A 320 -30.73 -18.46 -1.87
N GLN A 321 -29.63 -18.69 -1.16
CA GLN A 321 -29.56 -18.47 0.29
C GLN A 321 -29.78 -17.00 0.64
N VAL A 322 -29.08 -16.08 -0.04
CA VAL A 322 -29.20 -14.64 0.19
C VAL A 322 -30.61 -14.13 -0.08
N SER A 323 -31.16 -14.43 -1.27
CA SER A 323 -32.52 -14.02 -1.67
C SER A 323 -33.58 -14.60 -0.73
N GLY A 324 -33.46 -15.89 -0.36
CA GLY A 324 -34.36 -16.50 0.63
C GLY A 324 -34.35 -15.74 1.97
N MET A 325 -33.19 -15.39 2.50
CA MET A 325 -33.08 -14.62 3.74
C MET A 325 -33.65 -13.20 3.62
N LEU A 326 -33.39 -12.51 2.51
CA LEU A 326 -33.93 -11.17 2.26
C LEU A 326 -35.45 -11.18 2.14
N SER A 327 -36.02 -12.17 1.46
CA SER A 327 -37.48 -12.33 1.32
C SER A 327 -38.18 -12.54 2.67
N GLU A 328 -37.48 -13.14 3.64
CA GLU A 328 -37.95 -13.36 5.01
C GLU A 328 -37.63 -12.18 5.95
N GLY A 329 -36.96 -11.14 5.47
CA GLY A 329 -36.50 -10.01 6.29
C GLY A 329 -35.43 -10.40 7.32
N LYS A 330 -34.64 -11.44 7.05
CA LYS A 330 -33.62 -11.97 7.96
C LYS A 330 -32.21 -11.55 7.54
N ILE A 331 -31.38 -11.29 8.56
CA ILE A 331 -29.93 -11.06 8.40
C ILE A 331 -29.20 -12.34 8.80
N PHE A 332 -28.19 -12.74 8.01
CA PHE A 332 -27.35 -13.88 8.33
C PHE A 332 -26.64 -13.66 9.67
N PRO A 333 -26.58 -14.67 10.57
CA PRO A 333 -25.95 -14.49 11.87
C PRO A 333 -24.50 -14.01 11.74
N LYS A 334 -24.07 -13.20 12.71
CA LYS A 334 -22.67 -12.79 12.82
C LYS A 334 -21.78 -14.04 12.95
N TYR A 335 -20.59 -13.98 12.36
CA TYR A 335 -19.63 -15.09 12.41
C TYR A 335 -19.27 -15.45 13.85
N LYS A 336 -18.99 -16.75 14.10
CA LYS A 336 -18.77 -17.31 15.45
C LYS A 336 -17.65 -16.57 16.20
N ASP A 337 -16.56 -16.26 15.50
CA ASP A 337 -15.47 -15.45 16.02
C ASP A 337 -15.85 -13.97 15.91
N ARG A 338 -16.14 -13.37 17.07
CA ARG A 338 -16.61 -11.99 17.15
C ARG A 338 -15.54 -10.98 16.74
N ASP A 339 -14.28 -11.21 17.10
CA ASP A 339 -13.19 -10.30 16.77
C ASP A 339 -12.94 -10.32 15.25
N LEU A 340 -12.89 -11.51 14.66
CA LEU A 340 -12.77 -11.66 13.21
C LEU A 340 -13.92 -10.96 12.47
N PHE A 341 -15.15 -11.16 12.95
CA PHE A 341 -16.33 -10.51 12.38
C PHE A 341 -16.23 -8.98 12.46
N GLU A 342 -15.88 -8.46 13.64
CA GLU A 342 -15.78 -7.02 13.90
C GLU A 342 -14.72 -6.37 12.99
N PHE A 343 -13.51 -6.93 12.95
CA PHE A 343 -12.47 -6.44 12.04
C PHE A 343 -12.91 -6.52 10.58
N ALA A 344 -13.64 -7.58 10.17
CA ALA A 344 -14.11 -7.74 8.79
C ALA A 344 -15.27 -6.80 8.42
N PHE A 345 -16.05 -6.37 9.41
CA PHE A 345 -17.15 -5.42 9.29
C PHE A 345 -16.61 -3.99 9.16
N ASN A 346 -15.56 -3.66 9.91
CA ASN A 346 -15.04 -2.30 9.99
C ASN A 346 -14.27 -1.87 8.72
N LYS A 347 -15.00 -1.42 7.70
CA LYS A 347 -14.45 -1.04 6.38
C LYS A 347 -14.35 0.47 6.20
N SER A 348 -13.25 0.94 5.63
CA SER A 348 -13.06 2.38 5.34
C SER A 348 -13.85 2.88 4.13
N ASN A 349 -14.29 1.99 3.25
CA ASN A 349 -15.19 2.28 2.13
C ASN A 349 -16.66 2.02 2.49
N LEU A 350 -17.01 2.18 3.78
CA LEU A 350 -18.37 2.05 4.29
C LEU A 350 -18.82 3.41 4.83
N ASP A 351 -19.92 3.92 4.27
CA ASP A 351 -20.67 4.96 4.95
C ASP A 351 -21.22 4.41 6.26
N SER A 352 -20.76 5.00 7.37
CA SER A 352 -20.92 4.41 8.71
C SER A 352 -21.79 5.25 9.64
N GLU A 353 -22.55 6.19 9.10
CA GLU A 353 -23.48 7.03 9.86
C GLU A 353 -24.57 6.22 10.57
N LYS A 354 -25.02 5.12 9.95
CA LYS A 354 -26.03 4.22 10.53
C LYS A 354 -25.50 3.26 11.60
N PHE A 355 -24.19 3.23 11.84
CA PHE A 355 -23.56 2.30 12.79
C PHE A 355 -23.00 3.04 13.99
N THR A 356 -23.06 2.36 15.14
CA THR A 356 -22.60 2.89 16.42
C THR A 356 -21.07 2.85 16.50
N PHE A 357 -20.44 3.86 15.92
CA PHE A 357 -19.01 4.12 16.12
C PHE A 357 -18.79 5.43 16.87
N LYS A 358 -17.83 5.42 17.78
CA LYS A 358 -17.32 6.61 18.44
C LYS A 358 -16.48 7.41 17.44
N ARG A 359 -16.57 8.73 17.50
CA ARG A 359 -15.82 9.67 16.66
C ARG A 359 -15.37 10.81 17.55
N TYR A 360 -14.17 11.30 17.30
CA TYR A 360 -13.56 12.32 18.14
C TYR A 360 -13.08 13.49 17.29
N ASP A 361 -12.95 14.65 17.94
CA ASP A 361 -12.44 15.86 17.29
C ASP A 361 -10.97 15.72 16.91
N GLU A 362 -10.53 16.53 15.96
CA GLU A 362 -9.15 16.53 15.52
C GLU A 362 -8.22 17.13 16.60
N ARG A 363 -7.06 16.48 16.81
CA ARG A 363 -5.89 17.07 17.48
C ARG A 363 -4.95 17.64 16.42
N GLU A 364 -3.95 18.40 16.86
CA GLU A 364 -3.03 19.13 15.97
C GLU A 364 -2.50 18.30 14.78
N HIS A 365 -2.04 17.07 15.05
CA HIS A 365 -1.45 16.20 14.04
C HIS A 365 -2.24 14.92 13.78
N THR A 366 -3.31 14.64 14.51
CA THR A 366 -3.99 13.34 14.43
C THR A 366 -5.48 13.40 14.73
N LYS A 367 -6.24 12.41 14.24
CA LYS A 367 -7.67 12.25 14.53
C LYS A 367 -8.05 10.78 14.62
N VAL A 368 -8.73 10.38 15.70
CA VAL A 368 -9.46 9.11 15.72
C VAL A 368 -10.77 9.30 14.96
N GLU A 369 -10.76 8.86 13.70
CA GLU A 369 -11.89 9.05 12.78
C GLU A 369 -13.09 8.20 13.17
N ARG A 370 -12.84 6.96 13.59
CA ARG A 370 -13.88 5.99 13.94
C ARG A 370 -13.33 4.96 14.91
N SER A 371 -14.09 4.60 15.94
CA SER A 371 -13.71 3.58 16.92
C SER A 371 -14.90 2.71 17.32
N SER A 372 -14.72 1.39 17.27
CA SER A 372 -15.52 0.40 18.01
C SER A 372 -14.80 -0.10 19.27
N PHE A 373 -13.60 0.43 19.53
CA PHE A 373 -12.74 0.02 20.62
C PHE A 373 -13.41 0.25 21.98
N LYS A 374 -13.41 -0.79 22.82
CA LYS A 374 -14.16 -0.83 24.07
C LYS A 374 -13.53 0.01 25.17
N ASP A 375 -12.20 -0.02 25.26
CA ASP A 375 -11.42 0.70 26.28
C ASP A 375 -10.96 2.06 25.74
N GLU A 376 -11.66 3.12 26.13
CA GLU A 376 -11.35 4.49 25.67
C GLU A 376 -10.06 5.05 26.25
N ASP A 377 -9.67 4.64 27.46
CA ASP A 377 -8.45 5.12 28.09
C ASP A 377 -7.23 4.68 27.27
N THR A 378 -7.24 3.43 26.81
CA THR A 378 -6.22 2.92 25.86
C THR A 378 -6.23 3.68 24.54
N VAL A 379 -7.42 3.96 23.96
CA VAL A 379 -7.51 4.76 22.71
C VAL A 379 -6.89 6.13 22.89
N PHE A 380 -7.21 6.84 23.98
CA PHE A 380 -6.68 8.17 24.25
C PHE A 380 -5.17 8.17 24.53
N ALA A 381 -4.66 7.15 25.23
CA ALA A 381 -3.22 6.99 25.47
C ALA A 381 -2.45 6.78 24.16
N VAL A 382 -2.91 5.86 23.31
CA VAL A 382 -2.31 5.61 21.99
C VAL A 382 -2.41 6.85 21.09
N TRP A 383 -3.57 7.51 21.09
CA TRP A 383 -3.77 8.72 20.30
C TRP A 383 -2.84 9.86 20.73
N GLU A 384 -2.62 10.04 22.04
CA GLU A 384 -1.68 11.04 22.55
C GLU A 384 -0.24 10.76 22.12
N LYS A 385 0.22 9.52 22.29
CA LYS A 385 1.57 9.09 21.87
C LYS A 385 1.77 9.25 20.36
N ALA A 386 0.76 8.90 19.56
CA ALA A 386 0.81 9.10 18.11
C ALA A 386 0.80 10.58 17.72
N ASN A 387 0.03 11.42 18.41
CA ASN A 387 -0.02 12.87 18.16
C ASN A 387 1.32 13.53 18.45
N GLN A 388 1.92 13.21 19.60
CA GLN A 388 3.25 13.69 19.97
C GLN A 388 4.30 13.25 18.94
N ALA A 389 4.36 11.95 18.64
CA ALA A 389 5.35 11.41 17.70
C ALA A 389 5.19 11.99 16.28
N ALA A 390 3.95 12.26 15.84
CA ALA A 390 3.69 12.93 14.58
C ALA A 390 4.19 14.38 14.59
N GLY A 391 4.00 15.11 15.69
CA GLY A 391 4.51 16.48 15.84
C GLY A 391 6.02 16.58 15.80
N GLU A 392 6.72 15.71 16.55
CA GLU A 392 8.18 15.62 16.54
C GLU A 392 8.73 15.32 15.13
N LEU A 393 8.13 14.36 14.43
CA LEU A 393 8.55 14.01 13.08
C LEU A 393 8.22 15.10 12.05
N ASN A 394 7.05 15.75 12.18
CA ASN A 394 6.67 16.87 11.33
C ASN A 394 7.60 18.06 11.52
N HIS A 395 8.00 18.37 12.74
CA HIS A 395 8.99 19.42 13.02
C HIS A 395 10.32 19.14 12.31
N PHE A 396 10.78 17.88 12.30
CA PHE A 396 11.97 17.48 11.55
C PHE A 396 11.80 17.67 10.04
N PHE A 397 10.65 17.29 9.48
CA PHE A 397 10.35 17.52 8.07
C PHE A 397 10.24 19.01 7.71
N ASP A 398 9.59 19.81 8.53
CA ASP A 398 9.46 21.26 8.32
C ASP A 398 10.82 21.95 8.37
N THR A 399 11.73 21.48 9.23
CA THR A 399 13.13 21.92 9.23
C THR A 399 13.79 21.68 7.87
N ILE A 400 13.66 20.47 7.30
CA ILE A 400 14.16 20.19 5.94
C ILE A 400 13.48 21.10 4.91
N LEU A 401 12.16 21.28 4.99
CA LEU A 401 11.40 22.10 4.05
C LEU A 401 11.77 23.58 4.10
N SER A 402 12.27 24.06 5.24
CA SER A 402 12.67 25.46 5.45
C SER A 402 14.01 25.85 4.80
N PHE A 403 14.79 24.88 4.32
CA PHE A 403 16.10 25.15 3.73
C PHE A 403 16.02 25.98 2.46
N GLN A 404 17.06 26.79 2.22
CA GLN A 404 17.18 27.61 1.03
C GLN A 404 17.92 26.83 -0.06
N TYR A 405 17.15 26.27 -1.00
CA TYR A 405 17.67 25.39 -2.04
C TYR A 405 18.29 26.10 -3.25
N GLU A 406 18.13 27.43 -3.38
CA GLU A 406 18.55 28.21 -4.56
C GLU A 406 19.92 28.89 -4.43
N SER A 407 20.49 28.94 -3.22
CA SER A 407 21.82 29.51 -2.94
C SER A 407 22.79 28.43 -2.46
N SER A 408 24.11 28.70 -2.51
CA SER A 408 25.10 27.92 -1.77
C SER A 408 24.78 28.02 -0.28
N GLY A 409 23.90 27.12 0.20
CA GLY A 409 23.29 27.19 1.50
C GLY A 409 24.30 27.19 2.63
N ASN A 410 23.91 27.74 3.78
CA ASN A 410 24.70 27.61 5.01
C ASN A 410 24.62 26.16 5.50
N LEU A 411 25.41 25.27 4.89
CA LEU A 411 25.43 23.84 5.19
C LEU A 411 25.58 23.58 6.69
N GLN A 412 26.49 24.31 7.35
CA GLN A 412 26.68 24.17 8.79
C GLN A 412 25.41 24.52 9.58
N GLY A 413 24.72 25.59 9.20
CA GLY A 413 23.44 25.99 9.79
C GLY A 413 22.34 24.96 9.55
N GLU A 414 22.24 24.41 8.34
CA GLU A 414 21.29 23.34 8.00
C GLU A 414 21.54 22.09 8.85
N LEU A 415 22.80 21.66 8.98
CA LEU A 415 23.17 20.50 9.80
C LEU A 415 22.90 20.73 11.29
N THR A 416 23.21 21.91 11.82
CA THR A 416 22.88 22.27 13.20
C THR A 416 21.37 22.25 13.44
N ALA A 417 20.58 22.79 12.51
CA ALA A 417 19.13 22.77 12.61
C ALA A 417 18.57 21.33 12.59
N LEU A 418 19.08 20.45 11.72
CA LEU A 418 18.69 19.04 11.71
C LEU A 418 19.05 18.34 13.01
N GLY A 419 20.24 18.58 13.56
CA GLY A 419 20.68 17.99 14.82
C GLY A 419 19.71 18.31 15.96
N VAL A 420 19.33 19.58 16.10
CA VAL A 420 18.36 20.02 17.12
C VAL A 420 16.98 19.41 16.88
N ALA A 421 16.46 19.46 15.66
CA ALA A 421 15.15 18.92 15.34
C ALA A 421 15.08 17.38 15.48
N ALA A 422 16.23 16.69 15.41
CA ALA A 422 16.32 15.24 15.52
C ALA A 422 16.48 14.73 16.97
N GLU A 423 16.67 15.62 17.97
CA GLU A 423 16.87 15.21 19.37
C GLU A 423 15.78 14.26 19.90
N PRO A 424 14.47 14.52 19.70
CA PRO A 424 13.42 13.58 20.13
C PRO A 424 13.49 12.24 19.39
N LEU A 425 13.87 12.27 18.10
CA LEU A 425 14.01 11.07 17.28
C LEU A 425 15.18 10.20 17.74
N GLN A 426 16.27 10.81 18.18
CA GLN A 426 17.44 10.13 18.74
C GLN A 426 17.10 9.38 20.01
N ALA A 427 16.33 9.99 20.91
CA ALA A 427 15.96 9.39 22.19
C ALA A 427 15.13 8.11 22.00
N ASN A 428 14.24 8.09 21.00
CA ASN A 428 13.31 7.00 20.77
C ASN A 428 13.80 5.96 19.74
N MET A 429 14.65 6.36 18.78
CA MET A 429 15.19 5.48 17.72
C MET A 429 16.67 5.75 17.43
N PRO A 430 17.60 5.55 18.38
CA PRO A 430 18.99 6.00 18.27
C PRO A 430 19.74 5.42 17.06
N LYS A 431 19.53 4.14 16.73
CA LYS A 431 20.16 3.50 15.57
C LYS A 431 19.65 4.03 14.23
N ALA A 432 18.34 4.29 14.12
CA ALA A 432 17.76 4.85 12.91
C ALA A 432 18.19 6.32 12.76
N HIS A 433 18.22 7.05 13.87
CA HIS A 433 18.74 8.41 13.94
C HIS A 433 20.18 8.48 13.42
N GLU A 434 21.11 7.71 13.99
CA GLU A 434 22.51 7.66 13.54
C GLU A 434 22.60 7.40 12.04
N SER A 435 21.93 6.34 11.55
CA SER A 435 21.94 5.99 10.14
C SER A 435 21.32 7.07 9.22
N VAL A 436 20.28 7.76 9.66
CA VAL A 436 19.65 8.85 8.88
C VAL A 436 20.57 10.06 8.85
N MET A 437 21.10 10.46 9.99
CA MET A 437 21.97 11.63 10.09
C MET A 437 23.24 11.43 9.29
N ASP A 438 23.85 10.25 9.32
CA ASP A 438 25.00 9.91 8.48
C ASP A 438 24.69 10.04 6.98
N GLN A 439 23.53 9.53 6.54
CA GLN A 439 23.10 9.63 5.14
C GLN A 439 22.80 11.08 4.72
N LEU A 440 22.19 11.87 5.60
CA LEU A 440 21.92 13.29 5.35
C LEU A 440 23.23 14.08 5.28
N LEU A 441 24.16 13.86 6.20
CA LEU A 441 25.50 14.46 6.21
C LEU A 441 26.25 14.14 4.93
N GLN A 442 26.38 12.85 4.59
CA GLN A 442 27.05 12.40 3.38
C GLN A 442 26.44 13.07 2.13
N PHE A 443 25.10 13.07 2.02
CA PHE A 443 24.42 13.67 0.87
C PHE A 443 24.69 15.18 0.77
N LEU A 444 24.64 15.89 1.89
CA LEU A 444 24.84 17.33 1.93
C LEU A 444 26.30 17.73 1.64
N GLU A 445 27.29 16.96 2.11
CA GLU A 445 28.71 17.15 1.81
C GLU A 445 29.02 16.92 0.32
N GLU A 446 28.46 15.86 -0.27
CA GLU A 446 28.61 15.55 -1.70
C GLU A 446 28.08 16.68 -2.61
N GLU A 447 26.97 17.32 -2.22
CA GLU A 447 26.39 18.46 -2.92
C GLU A 447 27.19 19.75 -2.66
N GLY A 448 27.66 19.98 -1.44
CA GLY A 448 28.47 21.15 -1.08
C GLY A 448 29.82 21.20 -1.79
N GLY A 449 30.41 20.04 -2.10
CA GLY A 449 31.68 19.92 -2.82
C GLY A 449 31.57 19.99 -4.36
N LYS A 450 30.36 19.97 -4.94
CA LYS A 450 30.14 19.95 -6.40
C LYS A 450 29.20 21.10 -6.81
N LEU A 451 29.73 22.08 -7.54
CA LEU A 451 28.89 23.06 -8.26
C LEU A 451 27.86 22.30 -9.11
N TYR A 452 26.59 22.46 -8.73
CA TYR A 452 25.43 21.71 -9.20
C TYR A 452 25.42 21.47 -10.72
N LYS A 453 25.63 20.22 -11.13
CA LYS A 453 25.04 19.65 -12.35
C LYS A 453 23.98 18.65 -11.87
N PRO A 454 22.75 18.66 -12.42
CA PRO A 454 21.72 17.69 -12.06
C PRO A 454 22.30 16.29 -12.18
N SER A 455 22.53 15.64 -11.04
CA SER A 455 23.20 14.35 -11.01
C SER A 455 22.22 13.32 -11.50
N THR A 456 22.56 12.65 -12.59
CA THR A 456 21.82 11.49 -13.05
C THR A 456 21.98 10.39 -12.01
N CYS A 457 20.92 10.06 -11.27
CA CYS A 457 20.86 8.78 -10.55
C CYS A 457 20.69 7.65 -11.56
N ALA A 458 21.75 7.41 -12.33
CA ALA A 458 22.08 6.19 -13.03
C ALA A 458 23.54 6.31 -13.50
N VAL A 459 24.45 5.77 -12.69
CA VAL A 459 25.54 4.85 -13.04
C VAL A 459 26.50 4.84 -11.84
N SER A 460 26.53 3.66 -11.21
CA SER A 460 27.53 3.09 -10.32
C SER A 460 28.70 3.95 -9.84
N ASP A 461 28.86 3.97 -8.52
CA ASP A 461 30.18 3.99 -7.89
C ASP A 461 31.11 2.98 -8.63
N PRO A 462 32.26 3.42 -9.19
CA PRO A 462 33.20 2.52 -9.89
C PRO A 462 33.95 1.62 -8.91
N GLN A 463 33.62 1.64 -7.62
CA GLN A 463 34.19 0.74 -6.62
C GLN A 463 33.14 -0.31 -6.21
N PRO A 464 33.50 -1.59 -6.14
CA PRO A 464 32.67 -2.62 -5.53
C PRO A 464 32.30 -2.27 -4.08
N ARG A 465 31.00 -2.21 -3.77
CA ARG A 465 30.51 -1.95 -2.40
C ARG A 465 29.85 -3.19 -1.83
N LEU A 466 30.36 -3.71 -0.71
CA LEU A 466 29.65 -4.76 0.04
C LEU A 466 28.31 -4.20 0.53
N VAL A 467 27.21 -4.77 0.05
CA VAL A 467 25.85 -4.39 0.46
C VAL A 467 25.48 -5.13 1.72
N ARG A 468 25.78 -6.43 1.78
CA ARG A 468 25.41 -7.30 2.91
C ARG A 468 26.14 -8.64 2.86
N ALA A 469 26.54 -9.18 4.00
CA ALA A 469 26.81 -10.61 4.17
C ALA A 469 25.51 -11.34 4.52
N PHE A 470 25.11 -12.33 3.73
CA PHE A 470 23.82 -13.03 3.86
C PHE A 470 23.97 -14.53 3.59
N CYS A 471 23.57 -15.36 4.57
CA CYS A 471 23.83 -16.80 4.58
C CYS A 471 25.33 -17.09 4.38
N ASP A 472 25.68 -17.86 3.34
CA ASP A 472 27.04 -18.22 2.97
C ASP A 472 27.61 -17.34 1.84
N HIS A 473 27.00 -16.18 1.55
CA HIS A 473 27.39 -15.28 0.47
C HIS A 473 27.54 -13.81 0.91
N ASN A 474 28.51 -13.12 0.31
CA ASN A 474 28.60 -11.68 0.27
C ASN A 474 27.83 -11.15 -0.95
N ILE A 475 26.94 -10.19 -0.74
CA ILE A 475 26.22 -9.49 -1.80
C ILE A 475 26.93 -8.14 -2.02
N VAL A 476 27.55 -7.97 -3.18
CA VAL A 476 28.34 -6.79 -3.55
C VAL A 476 27.64 -6.04 -4.69
N SER A 477 27.43 -4.73 -4.54
CA SER A 477 26.91 -3.87 -5.59
C SER A 477 28.07 -3.30 -6.39
N TYR A 478 28.08 -3.51 -7.70
CA TYR A 478 29.11 -2.99 -8.59
C TYR A 478 28.55 -2.80 -10.00
N LEU A 479 28.85 -1.67 -10.66
CA LEU A 479 28.41 -1.37 -12.04
C LEU A 479 26.91 -1.62 -12.33
N GLY A 480 26.03 -1.32 -11.36
CA GLY A 480 24.58 -1.48 -11.50
C GLY A 480 24.08 -2.93 -11.37
N LYS A 481 24.92 -3.85 -10.91
CA LYS A 481 24.58 -5.26 -10.67
C LYS A 481 24.89 -5.66 -9.23
N PHE A 482 24.28 -6.76 -8.79
CA PHE A 482 24.53 -7.39 -7.50
C PHE A 482 25.24 -8.72 -7.72
N TYR A 483 26.46 -8.82 -7.20
CA TYR A 483 27.32 -9.98 -7.27
C TYR A 483 27.19 -10.76 -5.95
N CYS A 484 26.70 -11.98 -6.02
CA CYS A 484 26.59 -12.89 -4.89
C CYS A 484 27.80 -13.81 -4.89
N ILE A 485 28.74 -13.59 -3.97
CA ILE A 485 30.03 -14.28 -3.90
C ILE A 485 30.07 -15.16 -2.63
N PRO A 486 30.24 -16.48 -2.74
CA PRO A 486 30.36 -17.35 -1.58
C PRO A 486 31.51 -16.93 -0.64
N HIS A 487 31.33 -17.08 0.67
CA HIS A 487 32.34 -16.70 1.66
C HIS A 487 33.65 -17.51 1.53
N ASN A 488 33.59 -18.70 0.93
CA ASN A 488 34.75 -19.59 0.75
C ASN A 488 35.51 -19.36 -0.57
N THR A 489 35.11 -18.37 -1.39
CA THR A 489 35.75 -18.07 -2.68
C THR A 489 37.12 -17.38 -2.53
N GLY A 490 37.44 -16.84 -1.35
CA GLY A 490 38.67 -16.07 -1.12
C GLY A 490 38.55 -14.62 -1.61
N PRO A 491 39.67 -13.86 -1.69
CA PRO A 491 39.66 -12.50 -2.21
C PRO A 491 39.26 -12.48 -3.69
N VAL A 492 38.25 -11.67 -4.05
CA VAL A 492 37.75 -11.53 -5.41
C VAL A 492 37.91 -10.08 -5.86
N ASP A 493 38.53 -9.89 -7.02
CA ASP A 493 38.61 -8.59 -7.68
C ASP A 493 37.61 -8.51 -8.84
N LEU A 494 36.49 -7.82 -8.60
CA LEU A 494 35.41 -7.67 -9.57
C LEU A 494 35.79 -6.80 -10.78
N ALA A 495 36.91 -6.08 -10.75
CA ALA A 495 37.38 -5.30 -11.89
C ALA A 495 38.18 -6.14 -12.89
N SER A 496 38.79 -7.25 -12.46
CA SER A 496 39.68 -8.08 -13.27
C SER A 496 39.18 -9.51 -13.48
N GLN A 497 38.21 -9.98 -12.71
CA GLN A 497 37.68 -11.35 -12.78
C GLN A 497 36.21 -11.39 -13.17
N SER A 498 35.84 -12.34 -14.04
CA SER A 498 34.44 -12.64 -14.32
C SER A 498 33.85 -13.45 -13.17
N VAL A 499 32.71 -13.01 -12.63
CA VAL A 499 32.03 -13.72 -11.53
C VAL A 499 31.37 -15.01 -11.99
N ASP A 500 31.08 -15.14 -13.28
CA ASP A 500 30.52 -16.38 -13.85
C ASP A 500 31.52 -17.55 -13.78
N ASP A 501 32.82 -17.27 -13.62
CA ASP A 501 33.87 -18.28 -13.48
C ASP A 501 34.08 -18.75 -12.04
N LEU A 502 33.44 -18.09 -11.06
CA LEU A 502 33.60 -18.41 -9.64
C LEU A 502 32.56 -19.46 -9.20
N PRO A 503 32.98 -20.64 -8.70
CA PRO A 503 32.06 -21.70 -8.31
C PRO A 503 31.05 -21.23 -7.26
N GLY A 504 29.76 -21.32 -7.60
CA GLY A 504 28.66 -20.95 -6.72
C GLY A 504 28.28 -19.46 -6.73
N ALA A 505 29.10 -18.61 -7.34
CA ALA A 505 28.76 -17.20 -7.49
C ALA A 505 27.72 -16.98 -8.59
N PHE A 506 27.01 -15.86 -8.53
CA PHE A 506 26.05 -15.45 -9.55
C PHE A 506 25.77 -13.95 -9.49
N VAL A 507 25.21 -13.40 -10.56
CA VAL A 507 24.95 -11.98 -10.71
C VAL A 507 23.48 -11.72 -10.96
N THR A 508 22.90 -10.70 -10.31
CA THR A 508 21.53 -10.26 -10.54
C THR A 508 21.47 -8.76 -10.82
N SER A 509 20.39 -8.30 -11.45
CA SER A 509 20.15 -6.87 -11.74
C SER A 509 19.48 -6.12 -10.59
N ASN A 510 19.00 -6.81 -9.55
CA ASN A 510 18.42 -6.19 -8.37
C ASN A 510 18.70 -6.98 -7.08
N TYR A 511 18.70 -6.26 -5.96
CA TYR A 511 19.04 -6.78 -4.64
C TYR A 511 18.06 -7.85 -4.13
N ARG A 512 16.77 -7.70 -4.45
CA ARG A 512 15.73 -8.63 -3.98
C ARG A 512 15.95 -10.03 -4.56
N ASP A 513 16.29 -10.10 -5.84
CA ASP A 513 16.61 -11.35 -6.51
C ASP A 513 17.91 -11.97 -5.98
N ALA A 514 18.91 -11.14 -5.67
CA ALA A 514 20.15 -11.59 -5.03
C ALA A 514 19.84 -12.30 -3.69
N VAL A 515 19.08 -11.65 -2.80
CA VAL A 515 18.69 -12.22 -1.50
C VAL A 515 17.84 -13.48 -1.68
N HIS A 516 16.87 -13.49 -2.59
CA HIS A 516 16.01 -14.64 -2.83
C HIS A 516 16.80 -15.84 -3.35
N GLN A 517 17.66 -15.66 -4.35
CA GLN A 517 18.46 -16.74 -4.93
C GLN A 517 19.49 -17.29 -3.94
N VAL A 518 20.13 -16.44 -3.13
CA VAL A 518 20.99 -16.92 -2.04
C VAL A 518 20.17 -17.80 -1.11
N LYS A 519 18.99 -17.34 -0.67
CA LYS A 519 18.12 -18.11 0.23
C LYS A 519 17.69 -19.47 -0.36
N VAL A 520 17.32 -19.52 -1.64
CA VAL A 520 16.95 -20.77 -2.33
C VAL A 520 18.15 -21.73 -2.42
N LYS A 521 19.33 -21.24 -2.79
CA LYS A 521 20.54 -22.05 -2.91
C LYS A 521 21.06 -22.55 -1.56
N SER A 522 21.07 -21.71 -0.53
CA SER A 522 21.48 -22.10 0.83
C SER A 522 20.46 -23.04 1.48
N GLY A 523 19.17 -22.90 1.17
CA GLY A 523 18.10 -23.82 1.61
C GLY A 523 18.25 -25.22 1.04
N ASN A 524 18.53 -25.34 -0.27
CA ASN A 524 18.78 -26.63 -0.92
C ASN A 524 20.05 -27.33 -0.40
N ALA A 525 21.06 -26.58 0.05
CA ALA A 525 22.28 -27.14 0.64
C ALA A 525 22.04 -27.72 2.05
N ALA A 526 21.14 -27.12 2.83
CA ALA A 526 20.75 -27.64 4.15
C ALA A 526 19.96 -28.96 4.04
N ASP A 527 19.07 -29.07 3.05
CA ASP A 527 18.32 -30.30 2.79
C ASP A 527 19.20 -31.41 2.19
N LYS A 528 20.13 -31.08 1.27
CA LYS A 528 21.13 -32.07 0.79
C LYS A 528 22.05 -32.61 1.89
N ARG A 529 22.51 -31.76 2.82
CA ARG A 529 23.33 -32.23 3.97
C ARG A 529 22.52 -33.09 4.94
N ARG A 530 21.20 -32.93 4.99
CA ARG A 530 20.29 -33.75 5.81
C ARG A 530 20.04 -35.11 5.17
N GLU A 531 19.92 -35.17 3.85
CA GLU A 531 19.84 -36.44 3.09
C GLU A 531 21.18 -37.20 3.07
N GLU A 532 22.32 -36.51 2.91
CA GLU A 532 23.64 -37.14 3.00
C GLU A 532 23.92 -37.69 4.42
N LYS A 533 23.51 -36.99 5.48
CA LYS A 533 23.59 -37.53 6.86
C LYS A 533 22.65 -38.70 7.11
N LEU A 534 21.54 -38.83 6.37
CA LEU A 534 20.66 -40.00 6.43
C LEU A 534 21.24 -41.19 5.65
N MET A 535 21.96 -40.94 4.55
CA MET A 535 22.60 -41.97 3.73
C MET A 535 23.83 -42.61 4.41
N PHE A 536 24.56 -41.87 5.25
CA PHE A 536 25.70 -42.39 6.02
C PHE A 536 25.33 -43.01 7.39
N ARG A 537 24.03 -43.27 7.63
CA ARG A 537 23.52 -43.94 8.84
C ARG A 537 22.84 -45.30 8.57
N LYS A 538 23.09 -45.89 7.40
CA LYS A 538 22.99 -47.34 7.20
C LYS A 538 24.40 -47.91 7.10
#